data_AF-A0AAD4W2V0-F1
#
_entry.id   AF-A0AAD4W2V0-F1
#
_cell.length_a   1.000
_cell.length_b   1.000
_cell.length_c   1.000
_cell.angle_alpha   90.00
_cell.angle_beta   90.00
_cell.angle_gamma   90.00
#
_symmetry.space_group_name_H-M   'P 1'
#
loop_
_entity.id
_entity.type
_entity.pdbx_description
1 polymer ?
#
loop_
_entity_poly.entity_id
_entity_poly.type
_entity_poly.pdbx_seq_one_letter_code
_entity_poly.pdbx_strand_id
1 'polypeptide(L)'
;MLFVCFTEGKREIDKRVSNVKYHRVETRCGCLARMKISCHLNEKYPVIEFVSKHNHVTTSSSKTHLFRSHRKITLAQIAEVDMADNSGIAPKAALGFLSRQAGGRESLAFIPDDYKNYLHSKRIREMKLGDTFDMLEYLQQMQWNDLNFFFYAIQVDEDDLITNIF
;
A
#
# COMPACT_ATOMS: atom_id res chain seq x y z
N MET A 1 -6.33 -10.57 24.13
CA MET A 1 -5.60 -10.04 22.97
C MET A 1 -4.12 -9.87 23.31
N LEU A 2 -3.19 -10.19 22.40
CA LEU A 2 -1.74 -10.05 22.59
C LEU A 2 -1.17 -9.11 21.51
N PHE A 3 -0.40 -8.11 21.93
CA PHE A 3 0.36 -7.21 21.09
C PHE A 3 1.84 -7.44 21.31
N VAL A 4 2.60 -7.44 20.23
CA VAL A 4 4.02 -7.77 20.23
C VAL A 4 4.79 -6.73 19.42
N CYS A 5 6.08 -6.61 19.69
CA CYS A 5 6.93 -5.75 18.90
C CYS A 5 6.97 -6.18 17.43
N PHE A 6 7.03 -5.22 16.51
CA PHE A 6 7.24 -5.47 15.08
C PHE A 6 8.50 -6.30 14.79
N THR A 7 9.51 -6.24 15.67
CA THR A 7 10.78 -6.96 15.55
C THR A 7 10.82 -8.25 16.39
N GLU A 8 9.69 -8.68 16.96
CA GLU A 8 9.58 -9.94 17.73
C GLU A 8 9.96 -11.14 16.86
N GLY A 9 10.58 -12.14 17.47
CA GLY A 9 10.89 -13.41 16.82
C GLY A 9 12.18 -13.36 16.00
N LYS A 10 12.52 -14.48 15.38
CA LYS A 10 13.67 -14.59 14.48
C LYS A 10 13.16 -14.94 13.09
N ARG A 11 13.83 -14.45 12.06
CA ARG A 11 13.49 -14.83 10.70
C ARG A 11 13.95 -16.28 10.47
N GLU A 12 13.05 -17.12 10.00
CA GLU A 12 13.45 -18.45 9.53
C GLU A 12 14.35 -18.33 8.30
N ILE A 13 15.26 -19.30 8.15
CA ILE A 13 16.16 -19.34 7.00
C ILE A 13 15.30 -19.52 5.74
N ASP A 14 15.38 -18.56 4.81
CA ASP A 14 14.62 -18.59 3.56
C ASP A 14 15.10 -19.78 2.72
N LYS A 15 14.27 -20.80 2.54
CA LYS A 15 14.65 -22.05 1.83
C LYS A 15 15.08 -21.83 0.37
N ARG A 16 14.89 -20.63 -0.19
CA ARG A 16 15.31 -20.24 -1.55
C ARG A 16 16.69 -19.58 -1.62
N VAL A 17 17.52 -19.69 -0.55
CA VAL A 17 18.81 -18.99 -0.39
C VAL A 17 19.68 -19.00 -1.66
N SER A 18 19.70 -20.11 -2.40
CA SER A 18 20.57 -20.30 -3.57
C SER A 18 20.22 -19.43 -4.78
N ASN A 19 18.98 -18.95 -4.91
CA ASN A 19 18.50 -18.28 -6.14
C ASN A 19 18.18 -16.79 -5.95
N VAL A 20 18.51 -16.20 -4.80
CA VAL A 20 18.13 -14.81 -4.49
C VAL A 20 19.34 -13.87 -4.59
N LYS A 21 19.31 -12.95 -5.56
CA LYS A 21 20.39 -11.96 -5.78
C LYS A 21 20.51 -10.91 -4.67
N TYR A 22 19.39 -10.59 -3.99
CA TYR A 22 19.35 -9.61 -2.90
C TYR A 22 18.43 -10.10 -1.78
N HIS A 23 19.00 -10.34 -0.60
CA HIS A 23 18.20 -10.69 0.57
C HIS A 23 17.47 -9.47 1.12
N ARG A 24 16.20 -9.66 1.51
CA ARG A 24 15.47 -8.65 2.30
C ARG A 24 16.19 -8.42 3.62
N VAL A 25 16.27 -7.16 4.04
CA VAL A 25 16.86 -6.77 5.34
C VAL A 25 16.18 -7.54 6.48
N GLU A 26 16.95 -7.98 7.46
CA GLU A 26 16.43 -8.63 8.65
C GLU A 26 15.76 -7.61 9.58
N THR A 27 14.45 -7.80 9.80
CA THR A 27 13.63 -6.91 10.64
C THR A 27 13.30 -7.53 12.00
N ARG A 28 13.65 -8.79 12.22
CA ARG A 28 13.26 -9.62 13.38
C ARG A 28 14.50 -9.88 14.23
N CYS A 29 14.53 -9.37 15.46
CA CYS A 29 15.71 -9.42 16.34
C CYS A 29 15.44 -10.15 17.68
N GLY A 30 14.33 -10.89 17.76
CA GLY A 30 13.92 -11.59 18.97
C GLY A 30 13.45 -10.66 20.08
N CYS A 31 12.88 -9.50 19.73
CA CYS A 31 12.37 -8.57 20.74
C CYS A 31 11.24 -9.22 21.55
N LEU A 32 11.32 -9.14 22.88
CA LEU A 32 10.33 -9.71 23.80
C LEU A 32 9.31 -8.68 24.31
N ALA A 33 9.38 -7.43 23.82
CA ALA A 33 8.44 -6.39 24.20
C ALA A 33 7.03 -6.76 23.74
N ARG A 34 6.09 -6.82 24.69
CA ARG A 34 4.72 -7.28 24.45
C ARG A 34 3.74 -6.71 25.48
N MET A 35 2.47 -6.67 25.10
CA MET A 35 1.36 -6.26 25.95
C MET A 35 0.21 -7.26 25.77
N LYS A 36 -0.26 -7.83 26.87
CA LYS A 36 -1.41 -8.73 26.89
C LYS A 36 -2.59 -8.03 27.55
N ILE A 37 -3.68 -7.95 26.83
CA ILE A 37 -4.94 -7.34 27.28
C ILE A 37 -5.95 -8.47 27.46
N SER A 38 -6.62 -8.51 28.62
CA SER A 38 -7.76 -9.41 28.80
C SER A 38 -9.00 -8.83 28.15
N CYS A 39 -9.66 -9.63 27.31
CA CYS A 39 -10.94 -9.28 26.72
C CYS A 39 -11.98 -10.15 27.43
N HIS A 40 -12.51 -9.69 28.56
CA HIS A 40 -13.68 -10.29 29.18
C HIS A 40 -14.95 -9.65 28.58
N LEU A 41 -16.10 -10.32 28.71
CA LEU A 41 -17.41 -9.78 28.31
C LEU A 41 -17.84 -8.53 29.11
N ASN A 42 -17.05 -8.12 30.11
CA ASN A 42 -17.26 -6.88 30.85
C ASN A 42 -16.57 -5.72 30.12
N GLU A 43 -17.16 -4.52 30.19
CA GLU A 43 -16.77 -3.31 29.44
C GLU A 43 -15.31 -2.84 29.59
N LYS A 44 -14.51 -3.45 30.47
CA LYS A 44 -13.13 -3.05 30.75
C LYS A 44 -12.11 -4.03 30.16
N TYR A 45 -11.06 -3.46 29.59
CA TYR A 45 -9.94 -4.17 28.96
C TYR A 45 -8.66 -4.04 29.80
N PRO A 46 -8.51 -4.76 30.91
CA PRO A 46 -7.32 -4.65 31.75
C PRO A 46 -6.09 -5.20 31.03
N VAL A 47 -4.95 -4.51 31.20
CA VAL A 47 -3.64 -5.01 30.80
C VAL A 47 -3.19 -6.02 31.86
N ILE A 48 -3.05 -7.28 31.46
CA ILE A 48 -2.66 -8.38 32.35
C ILE A 48 -1.16 -8.69 32.30
N GLU A 49 -0.47 -8.23 31.26
CA GLU A 49 0.97 -8.36 31.13
C GLU A 49 1.53 -7.21 30.30
N PHE A 50 2.63 -6.60 30.75
CA PHE A 50 3.31 -5.54 30.02
C PHE A 50 4.83 -5.66 30.17
N VAL A 51 5.50 -5.95 29.05
CA VAL A 51 6.95 -5.97 28.94
C VAL A 51 7.37 -4.79 28.07
N SER A 52 7.84 -3.72 28.70
CA SER A 52 8.16 -2.45 28.03
C SER A 52 9.55 -2.42 27.37
N LYS A 53 10.47 -3.29 27.80
CA LYS A 53 11.87 -3.21 27.41
C LYS A 53 12.08 -3.74 25.99
N HIS A 54 12.53 -2.85 25.10
CA HIS A 54 13.01 -3.20 23.77
C HIS A 54 14.51 -3.52 23.79
N ASN A 55 14.93 -4.42 22.90
CA ASN A 55 16.34 -4.79 22.66
C ASN A 55 16.91 -4.19 21.37
N HIS A 56 16.20 -3.25 20.76
CA HIS A 56 16.59 -2.55 19.54
C HIS A 56 16.23 -1.07 19.65
N VAL A 57 16.81 -0.26 18.78
CA VAL A 57 16.46 1.16 18.68
C VAL A 57 15.00 1.28 18.25
N THR A 58 14.21 2.01 19.04
CA THR A 58 12.83 2.35 18.70
C THR A 58 12.80 3.54 17.76
N THR A 59 11.78 3.61 16.92
CA THR A 59 11.63 4.69 15.93
C THR A 59 11.52 6.05 16.62
N SER A 60 12.23 7.05 16.11
CA SER A 60 12.12 8.43 16.60
C SER A 60 10.75 9.05 16.31
N SER A 61 10.33 10.00 17.14
CA SER A 61 9.07 10.74 16.95
C SER A 61 8.94 11.37 15.55
N SER A 62 10.04 11.85 14.97
CA SER A 62 10.10 12.41 13.60
C SER A 62 9.64 11.44 12.50
N LYS A 63 9.72 10.12 12.73
CA LYS A 63 9.37 9.08 11.75
C LYS A 63 7.98 8.48 12.00
N THR A 64 7.20 9.07 12.91
CA THR A 64 5.86 8.55 13.25
C THR A 64 4.90 8.55 12.07
N HIS A 65 5.04 9.49 11.13
CA HIS A 65 4.27 9.56 9.88
C HIS A 65 4.46 8.33 8.96
N LEU A 66 5.47 7.48 9.21
CA LEU A 66 5.69 6.25 8.46
C LEU A 66 4.88 5.07 9.01
N PHE A 67 4.37 5.16 10.24
CA PHE A 67 3.59 4.07 10.83
C PHE A 67 2.21 3.98 10.21
N ARG A 68 1.85 2.78 9.74
CA ARG A 68 0.54 2.54 9.11
C ARG A 68 -0.64 2.99 9.98
N SER A 69 -0.57 2.82 11.30
CA SER A 69 -1.61 3.27 12.24
C SER A 69 -1.76 4.79 12.34
N HIS A 70 -0.72 5.54 11.98
CA HIS A 70 -0.72 7.01 12.01
C HIS A 70 -0.96 7.61 10.62
N ARG A 71 -0.93 6.78 9.57
CA ARG A 71 -1.16 7.24 8.20
C ARG A 71 -2.66 7.25 7.89
N LYS A 72 -3.14 8.40 7.44
CA LYS A 72 -4.51 8.61 6.99
C LYS A 72 -4.55 9.76 5.99
N ILE A 73 -5.09 9.49 4.80
CA ILE A 73 -5.42 10.56 3.85
C ILE A 73 -6.76 11.15 4.29
N THR A 74 -6.77 12.44 4.60
CA THR A 74 -7.98 13.17 4.97
C THR A 74 -8.84 13.47 3.75
N LEU A 75 -10.13 13.79 3.96
CA LEU A 75 -11.02 14.18 2.85
C LEU A 75 -10.53 15.43 2.11
N ALA A 76 -9.97 16.40 2.82
CA ALA A 76 -9.38 17.58 2.21
C ALA A 76 -8.19 17.22 1.31
N GLN A 77 -7.29 16.37 1.80
CA GLN A 77 -6.15 15.89 1.00
C GLN A 77 -6.60 15.05 -0.19
N ILE A 78 -7.65 14.24 -0.05
CA ILE A 78 -8.26 13.51 -1.17
C ILE A 78 -8.72 14.49 -2.25
N ALA A 79 -9.42 15.56 -1.89
CA ALA A 79 -9.86 16.56 -2.86
C ALA A 79 -8.68 17.23 -3.58
N GLU A 80 -7.58 17.51 -2.88
CA GLU A 80 -6.35 18.05 -3.50
C GLU A 80 -5.67 17.04 -4.43
N VAL A 81 -5.63 15.75 -4.03
CA VAL A 81 -5.12 14.65 -4.86
C VAL A 81 -5.95 14.53 -6.14
N ASP A 82 -7.27 14.54 -6.03
CA ASP A 82 -8.19 14.46 -7.16
C ASP A 82 -8.06 15.65 -8.10
N MET A 83 -7.95 16.86 -7.55
CA MET A 83 -7.72 18.07 -8.34
C MET A 83 -6.41 18.01 -9.12
N ALA A 84 -5.34 17.53 -8.48
CA ALA A 84 -4.04 17.36 -9.13
C ALA A 84 -4.07 16.30 -10.25
N ASP A 85 -4.72 15.15 -10.00
CA ASP A 85 -4.87 14.07 -10.98
C ASP A 85 -5.71 14.53 -12.19
N ASN A 86 -6.85 15.20 -11.94
CA ASN A 86 -7.71 15.78 -12.98
C ASN A 86 -7.02 16.88 -13.79
N SER A 87 -6.03 17.56 -13.19
CA SER A 87 -5.21 18.58 -13.86
C SER A 87 -4.01 17.98 -14.61
N GLY A 88 -3.88 16.65 -14.64
CA GLY A 88 -2.76 15.95 -15.30
C GLY A 88 -1.42 16.14 -14.59
N ILE A 89 -1.41 16.57 -13.33
CA ILE A 89 -0.17 16.79 -12.58
C ILE A 89 0.42 15.44 -12.20
N ALA A 90 1.69 15.23 -12.57
CA ALA A 90 2.39 13.99 -12.24
C ALA A 90 2.38 13.75 -10.72
N PRO A 91 2.12 12.51 -10.24
CA PRO A 91 2.06 12.19 -8.81
C PRO A 91 3.25 12.68 -7.98
N LYS A 92 4.46 12.64 -8.56
CA LYS A 92 5.68 13.12 -7.90
C LYS A 92 5.65 14.64 -7.66
N ALA A 93 5.13 15.41 -8.62
CA ALA A 93 5.00 16.86 -8.51
C ALA A 93 3.88 17.24 -7.53
N ALA A 94 2.72 16.59 -7.64
CA ALA A 94 1.61 16.78 -6.71
C ALA A 94 2.02 16.50 -5.26
N LEU A 95 2.67 15.36 -5.00
CA LEU A 95 3.16 15.04 -3.66
C LEU A 95 4.22 16.03 -3.15
N GLY A 96 5.09 16.51 -4.06
CA GLY A 96 6.06 17.55 -3.73
C GLY A 96 5.41 18.86 -3.31
N PHE A 97 4.34 19.25 -3.99
CA PHE A 97 3.53 20.43 -3.65
C PHE A 97 2.82 20.25 -2.30
N LEU A 98 2.07 19.16 -2.12
CA LEU A 98 1.36 18.84 -0.87
C LEU A 98 2.29 18.80 0.34
N SER A 99 3.50 18.25 0.14
CA SER A 99 4.51 18.22 1.20
C SER A 99 4.98 19.62 1.60
N ARG A 100 5.19 20.51 0.64
CA ARG A 100 5.57 21.90 0.95
C ARG A 100 4.43 22.64 1.64
N GLN A 101 3.19 22.45 1.18
CA GLN A 101 2.00 23.06 1.78
C GLN A 101 1.81 22.60 3.22
N ALA A 102 2.06 21.32 3.52
CA ALA A 102 1.99 20.77 4.88
C ALA A 102 3.20 21.16 5.76
N GLY A 103 4.21 21.85 5.22
CA GLY A 103 5.42 22.23 5.95
C GLY A 103 6.47 21.11 6.10
N GLY A 104 6.35 20.04 5.31
CA GLY A 104 7.29 18.92 5.34
C GLY A 104 6.66 17.61 4.85
N ARG A 105 7.48 16.57 4.66
CA ARG A 105 6.94 15.22 4.35
C ARG A 105 6.44 14.55 5.62
N GLU A 106 7.12 14.81 6.72
CA GLU A 106 6.80 14.36 8.06
C GLU A 106 5.46 14.92 8.57
N SER A 107 5.06 16.08 8.04
CA SER A 107 3.77 16.71 8.32
C SER A 107 2.64 16.15 7.46
N LEU A 108 2.95 15.43 6.37
CA LEU A 108 1.96 14.68 5.62
C LEU A 108 1.64 13.38 6.36
N ALA A 109 0.36 13.20 6.67
CA ALA A 109 -0.16 11.98 7.28
C ALA A 109 -0.23 10.80 6.29
N PHE A 110 0.44 10.85 5.14
CA PHE A 110 0.47 9.75 4.17
C PHE A 110 1.78 9.76 3.37
N ILE A 111 2.17 8.59 2.89
CA ILE A 111 3.42 8.41 2.13
C ILE A 111 3.14 8.30 0.62
N PRO A 112 4.17 8.34 -0.26
CA PRO A 112 3.97 8.21 -1.70
C PRO A 112 3.19 6.95 -2.11
N ASP A 113 3.36 5.85 -1.39
CA ASP A 113 2.65 4.60 -1.69
C ASP A 113 1.16 4.70 -1.35
N ASP A 114 0.79 5.40 -0.27
CA ASP A 114 -0.63 5.62 0.06
C ASP A 114 -1.30 6.46 -1.04
N TYR A 115 -0.61 7.48 -1.55
CA TYR A 115 -1.09 8.31 -2.67
C TYR A 115 -1.31 7.48 -3.95
N LYS A 116 -0.34 6.64 -4.31
CA LYS A 116 -0.44 5.76 -5.49
C LYS A 116 -1.56 4.74 -5.33
N ASN A 117 -1.66 4.11 -4.16
CA ASN A 117 -2.70 3.13 -3.87
C ASN A 117 -4.09 3.76 -3.94
N TYR A 118 -4.25 4.99 -3.43
CA TYR A 118 -5.51 5.73 -3.56
C TYR A 118 -5.90 5.95 -5.02
N LEU A 119 -5.01 6.51 -5.85
CA LEU A 119 -5.31 6.75 -7.27
C LEU A 119 -5.60 5.46 -8.03
N HIS A 120 -4.84 4.40 -7.75
CA HIS A 120 -5.07 3.09 -8.33
C HIS A 120 -6.47 2.56 -7.98
N SER A 121 -6.82 2.54 -6.69
CA SER A 121 -8.14 2.11 -6.23
C SER A 121 -9.28 2.98 -6.76
N LYS A 122 -9.05 4.29 -6.94
CA LYS A 122 -10.03 5.20 -7.56
C LYS A 122 -10.28 4.82 -9.01
N ARG A 123 -9.21 4.67 -9.81
CA ARG A 123 -9.31 4.31 -11.24
C ARG A 123 -10.01 2.98 -11.45
N ILE A 124 -9.68 1.97 -10.64
CA ILE A 124 -10.37 0.67 -10.68
C ILE A 124 -11.86 0.82 -10.40
N ARG A 125 -12.23 1.66 -9.43
CA ARG A 125 -13.65 1.90 -9.08
C ARG A 125 -14.41 2.67 -10.16
N GLU A 126 -13.73 3.58 -10.84
CA GLU A 126 -14.30 4.39 -11.92
C GLU A 126 -14.39 3.64 -13.25
N MET A 127 -13.60 2.57 -13.41
CA MET A 127 -13.64 1.69 -14.57
C MET A 127 -15.01 1.01 -14.65
N LYS A 128 -15.78 1.31 -15.70
CA LYS A 128 -17.09 0.70 -15.91
C LYS A 128 -16.93 -0.62 -16.66
N LEU A 129 -17.83 -1.57 -16.41
CA LEU A 129 -17.91 -2.83 -17.15
C LEU A 129 -18.08 -2.61 -18.67
N GLY A 130 -18.74 -1.51 -19.06
CA GLY A 130 -18.86 -1.09 -20.46
C GLY A 130 -17.51 -0.71 -21.08
N ASP A 131 -16.65 0.00 -20.33
CA ASP A 131 -15.34 0.44 -20.83
C ASP A 131 -14.44 -0.76 -21.18
N THR A 132 -14.53 -1.86 -20.41
CA THR A 132 -13.82 -3.11 -20.73
C THR A 132 -14.38 -3.82 -21.94
N PHE A 133 -15.69 -3.76 -22.16
CA PHE A 133 -16.34 -4.37 -23.33
C PHE A 133 -16.05 -3.58 -24.61
N ASP A 134 -16.16 -2.25 -24.57
CA ASP A 134 -15.86 -1.36 -25.68
C ASP A 134 -14.39 -1.49 -26.11
N MET A 135 -13.48 -1.65 -25.14
CA MET A 135 -12.07 -1.92 -25.42
C MET A 135 -11.88 -3.28 -26.11
N LEU A 136 -12.55 -4.33 -25.62
CA LEU A 136 -12.47 -5.66 -26.21
C LEU A 136 -13.00 -5.65 -27.64
N GLU A 137 -14.13 -4.98 -27.88
CA GLU A 137 -14.71 -4.82 -29.21
C GLU A 137 -13.76 -4.06 -30.15
N TYR A 138 -13.10 -3.01 -29.67
CA TYR A 138 -12.07 -2.30 -30.44
C TYR A 138 -10.89 -3.18 -30.82
N LEU A 139 -10.35 -3.97 -29.88
CA LEU A 139 -9.26 -4.91 -30.15
C LEU A 139 -9.67 -5.99 -31.17
N GLN A 140 -10.90 -6.50 -31.05
CA GLN A 140 -11.47 -7.45 -32.02
C GLN A 140 -11.63 -6.82 -33.40
N GLN A 141 -12.08 -5.57 -33.49
CA GLN A 141 -12.17 -4.85 -34.76
C GLN A 141 -10.79 -4.60 -35.39
N MET A 142 -9.78 -4.24 -34.60
CA MET A 142 -8.40 -4.11 -35.11
C MET A 142 -7.88 -5.45 -35.64
N GLN A 143 -8.14 -6.54 -34.93
CA GLN A 143 -7.77 -7.87 -35.39
C GLN A 143 -8.50 -8.26 -36.68
N TRP A 144 -9.78 -7.94 -36.81
CA TRP A 144 -10.55 -8.21 -38.03
C TRP A 144 -10.03 -7.42 -39.24
N ASN A 145 -9.69 -6.15 -39.04
CA ASN A 145 -9.18 -5.28 -40.08
C ASN A 145 -7.76 -5.65 -40.52
N ASP A 146 -6.96 -6.23 -39.62
CA ASP A 146 -5.59 -6.63 -39.88
C ASP A 146 -5.25 -8.02 -39.35
N LEU A 147 -5.97 -9.03 -39.87
CA LEU A 147 -5.91 -10.44 -39.47
C LEU A 147 -4.51 -11.06 -39.49
N ASN A 148 -3.57 -10.49 -40.24
CA ASN A 148 -2.21 -11.05 -40.40
C ASN A 148 -1.14 -10.31 -39.59
N PHE A 149 -1.40 -9.08 -39.13
CA PHE A 149 -0.39 -8.27 -38.45
C PHE A 149 -0.79 -7.79 -37.06
N PHE A 150 -2.08 -7.83 -36.69
CA PHE A 150 -2.53 -7.46 -35.36
C PHE A 150 -2.94 -8.68 -34.53
N PHE A 151 -2.23 -8.89 -33.43
CA PHE A 151 -2.52 -9.91 -32.42
C PHE A 151 -2.57 -9.23 -31.06
N TYR A 152 -3.46 -9.70 -30.20
CA TYR A 152 -3.50 -9.26 -28.82
C TYR A 152 -3.73 -10.43 -27.86
N ALA A 153 -3.29 -10.27 -26.62
CA ALA A 153 -3.61 -11.17 -25.52
C ALA A 153 -4.00 -10.38 -24.27
N ILE A 154 -5.03 -10.85 -23.58
CA ILE A 154 -5.50 -10.23 -22.33
C ILE A 154 -5.12 -11.13 -21.17
N GLN A 155 -4.48 -10.56 -20.16
CA GLN A 155 -4.21 -11.23 -18.89
C GLN A 155 -5.17 -10.71 -17.84
N VAL A 156 -5.81 -11.63 -17.11
CA VAL A 156 -6.69 -11.33 -15.96
C VAL A 156 -6.06 -11.82 -14.65
N ASP A 157 -6.44 -11.25 -13.52
CA ASP A 157 -6.06 -11.71 -12.18
C ASP A 157 -7.03 -12.77 -11.60
N GLU A 158 -6.85 -13.13 -10.32
CA GLU A 158 -7.67 -14.12 -9.61
C GLU A 158 -9.15 -13.70 -9.45
N ASP A 159 -9.45 -12.40 -9.63
CA ASP A 159 -10.79 -11.82 -9.54
C ASP A 159 -11.38 -11.54 -10.95
N ASP A 160 -10.81 -12.14 -12.00
CA ASP A 160 -11.17 -11.96 -13.42
C ASP A 160 -11.06 -10.50 -13.93
N LEU A 161 -10.25 -9.65 -13.26
CA LEU A 161 -10.01 -8.27 -13.68
C LEU A 161 -8.82 -8.21 -14.64
N ILE A 162 -8.96 -7.44 -15.73
CA ILE A 162 -7.88 -7.23 -16.71
C ILE A 162 -6.69 -6.53 -16.03
N THR A 163 -5.52 -7.17 -16.11
CA THR A 163 -4.27 -6.64 -15.56
C THR A 163 -3.31 -6.14 -16.62
N ASN A 164 -3.20 -6.84 -17.75
CA ASN A 164 -2.32 -6.48 -18.86
C ASN A 164 -2.96 -6.82 -20.22
N ILE A 165 -2.53 -6.10 -21.25
CA ILE A 165 -2.89 -6.35 -22.65
C ILE A 165 -1.59 -6.31 -23.45
N PHE A 166 -1.33 -7.37 -24.20
CA PHE A 166 -0.12 -7.61 -25.00
C PHE A 166 -0.44 -7.60 -26.48
#